data_AF-A0ABD7KGI8-F1
#
_entry.id   AF-A0ABD7KGI8-F1
#
_cell.length_a   1.000
_cell.length_b   1.000
_cell.length_c   1.000
_cell.angle_alpha   90.00
_cell.angle_beta   90.00
_cell.angle_gamma   90.00
#
_symmetry.space_group_name_H-M   'P 1'
#
loop_
_entity.id
_entity.type
_entity.pdbx_description
1 polymer ?
#
loop_
_entity_poly.entity_id
_entity_poly.type
_entity_poly.pdbx_seq_one_letter_code
_entity_poly.pdbx_strand_id
1 'polypeptide(L)'
;MAGRINKNWEMFDKDQWNISDVTDGNYTSFVYIIEFPETGEFYYGKKMIYQKVKSIDKLKVNSVESNWKNYTGSSKTVNAMIDAGMDYTKKILYCVKSDAEASIIETALISYFGLHPDNLNKAILCKARLPKNRRDLFNVLQDLVAMLGNR
;
A
#
# COMPACT_ATOMS: atom_id res chain seq x y z
N MET A 1 28.45 -4.09 -9.00
CA MET A 1 27.20 -3.47 -8.52
C MET A 1 26.64 -4.39 -7.44
N ALA A 2 26.50 -3.92 -6.20
CA ALA A 2 25.78 -4.69 -5.20
C ALA A 2 24.32 -4.78 -5.66
N GLY A 3 23.76 -5.99 -5.71
CA GLY A 3 22.36 -6.18 -6.11
C GLY A 3 21.43 -5.46 -5.14
N ARG A 4 20.26 -5.02 -5.63
CA ARG A 4 19.20 -4.40 -4.84
C ARG A 4 18.87 -5.25 -3.60
N ILE A 5 19.06 -4.69 -2.41
CA ILE A 5 18.62 -5.34 -1.16
C ILE A 5 17.12 -5.04 -0.98
N ASN A 6 16.31 -6.08 -1.09
CA ASN A 6 14.87 -5.98 -0.90
C ASN A 6 14.53 -6.14 0.58
N LYS A 7 13.94 -5.11 1.18
CA LYS A 7 13.48 -5.17 2.58
C LYS A 7 12.17 -5.96 2.68
N ASN A 8 11.91 -6.56 3.82
CA ASN A 8 10.62 -7.22 4.09
C ASN A 8 9.51 -6.17 4.30
N TRP A 9 8.27 -6.61 4.08
CA TRP A 9 7.10 -5.81 4.47
C TRP A 9 6.87 -5.93 5.97
N GLU A 10 6.51 -4.82 6.58
CA GLU A 10 6.03 -4.76 7.96
C GLU A 10 4.59 -4.23 8.00
N MET A 11 3.80 -4.59 9.00
CA MET A 11 2.53 -3.90 9.23
C MET A 11 2.81 -2.53 9.84
N PHE A 12 2.07 -1.52 9.39
CA PHE A 12 2.21 -0.16 9.91
C PHE A 12 1.77 -0.08 11.37
N ASP A 13 0.60 -0.64 11.67
CA ASP A 13 0.10 -0.85 13.03
C ASP A 13 0.30 -2.32 13.41
N LYS A 14 1.34 -2.58 14.22
CA LYS A 14 1.72 -3.93 14.66
C LYS A 14 0.87 -4.42 15.84
N ASP A 15 0.16 -3.52 16.52
CA ASP A 15 -0.73 -3.88 17.62
C ASP A 15 -2.06 -4.41 17.08
N GLN A 16 -2.49 -3.89 15.93
CA GLN A 16 -3.70 -4.34 15.24
C GLN A 16 -3.47 -5.49 14.25
N TRP A 17 -2.30 -5.56 13.60
CA TRP A 17 -2.08 -6.47 12.47
C TRP A 17 -0.81 -7.32 12.58
N ASN A 18 -0.92 -8.57 12.11
CA ASN A 18 0.21 -9.44 11.83
C ASN A 18 0.44 -9.56 10.32
N ILE A 19 1.71 -9.73 9.92
CA ILE A 19 2.05 -9.88 8.49
C ILE A 19 1.41 -11.13 7.86
N SER A 20 1.12 -12.16 8.66
CA SER A 20 0.41 -13.37 8.23
C SER A 20 -1.03 -13.09 7.75
N ASP A 21 -1.64 -12.02 8.25
CA ASP A 21 -3.04 -11.65 7.94
C ASP A 21 -3.18 -11.25 6.47
N VAL A 22 -2.11 -10.82 5.81
CA VAL A 22 -2.11 -10.47 4.39
C VAL A 22 -2.56 -11.66 3.51
N THR A 23 -2.24 -12.90 3.90
CA THR A 23 -2.50 -14.10 3.11
C THR A 23 -3.44 -15.10 3.80
N ASP A 24 -4.21 -14.65 4.80
CA ASP A 24 -5.14 -15.48 5.58
C ASP A 24 -6.41 -15.90 4.81
N GLY A 25 -6.59 -15.39 3.59
CA GLY A 25 -7.75 -15.64 2.74
C GLY A 25 -8.88 -14.64 2.87
N ASN A 26 -8.70 -13.52 3.59
CA ASN A 26 -9.71 -12.47 3.78
C ASN A 26 -9.51 -11.23 2.90
N TYR A 27 -8.37 -11.11 2.21
CA TYR A 27 -7.99 -9.91 1.48
C TYR A 27 -7.47 -10.22 0.07
N THR A 28 -7.59 -9.26 -0.84
CA THR A 28 -7.06 -9.38 -2.21
C THR A 28 -6.07 -8.29 -2.59
N SER A 29 -6.04 -7.20 -1.82
CA SER A 29 -5.13 -6.08 -2.06
C SER A 29 -4.81 -5.39 -0.75
N PHE A 30 -3.74 -4.63 -0.74
CA PHE A 30 -3.40 -3.75 0.38
C PHE A 30 -2.92 -2.40 -0.13
N VAL A 31 -3.06 -1.40 0.73
CA VAL A 31 -2.45 -0.07 0.57
C VAL A 31 -1.21 -0.02 1.44
N TYR A 32 -0.18 0.65 0.97
CA TYR A 32 1.12 0.70 1.62
C TYR A 32 1.73 2.10 1.57
N ILE A 33 2.75 2.28 2.42
CA ILE A 33 3.68 3.40 2.39
C ILE A 33 5.11 2.88 2.23
N ILE A 34 5.90 3.56 1.40
CA ILE A 34 7.36 3.44 1.36
C ILE A 34 7.93 4.75 1.88
N GLU A 35 8.86 4.66 2.82
CA GLU A 35 9.45 5.83 3.50
C GLU A 35 10.97 5.79 3.35
N PHE A 36 11.60 6.95 3.19
CA PHE A 36 13.05 7.14 3.18
C PHE A 36 13.45 7.92 4.45
N PRO A 37 13.83 7.23 5.54
CA PRO A 37 14.03 7.87 6.86
C PRO A 37 15.07 8.99 6.87
N GLU A 38 16.08 8.89 6.00
CA GLU A 38 17.16 9.89 5.92
C GLU A 38 16.68 11.23 5.35
N THR A 39 15.72 11.24 4.41
CA THR A 39 15.21 12.46 3.76
C THR A 39 13.83 12.87 4.26
N GLY A 40 13.09 11.97 4.89
CA GLY A 40 11.68 12.17 5.25
C GLY A 40 10.71 11.92 4.09
N GLU A 41 11.20 11.63 2.89
CA GLU A 41 10.36 11.41 1.71
C GLU A 41 9.53 10.13 1.80
N PHE A 42 8.30 10.17 1.28
CA PHE A 42 7.38 9.04 1.35
C PHE A 42 6.53 8.88 0.09
N TYR A 43 6.04 7.65 -0.12
CA TYR A 43 5.22 7.27 -1.26
C TYR A 43 4.09 6.34 -0.84
N TYR A 44 2.86 6.69 -1.21
CA TYR A 44 1.70 5.81 -1.06
C TYR A 44 1.47 4.99 -2.31
N GLY A 45 1.07 3.74 -2.14
CA GLY A 45 0.60 2.94 -3.26
C GLY A 45 -0.27 1.77 -2.84
N LYS A 46 -0.78 1.02 -3.82
CA LYS A 46 -1.49 -0.25 -3.59
C LYS A 46 -0.86 -1.42 -4.33
N LYS A 47 -1.11 -2.62 -3.83
CA LYS A 47 -0.66 -3.87 -4.46
C LYS A 47 -1.70 -4.97 -4.27
N MET A 48 -2.04 -5.68 -5.34
CA MET A 48 -2.82 -6.91 -5.27
C MET A 48 -1.96 -8.04 -4.69
N ILE A 49 -2.54 -8.82 -3.77
CA ILE A 49 -1.89 -9.95 -3.10
C ILE A 49 -1.82 -11.15 -4.06
N TYR A 50 -2.88 -11.38 -4.84
CA TYR A 50 -2.97 -12.47 -5.80
C TYR A 50 -3.04 -11.96 -7.25
N GLN A 51 -2.61 -12.79 -8.20
CA GLN A 51 -2.62 -12.44 -9.61
C GLN A 51 -4.05 -12.47 -10.15
N LYS A 52 -4.51 -11.35 -10.72
CA LYS A 52 -5.82 -11.20 -11.39
C LYS A 52 -7.05 -11.43 -10.49
N VAL A 53 -6.89 -11.52 -9.17
CA VAL A 53 -8.00 -11.64 -8.21
C VAL A 53 -8.34 -10.24 -7.66
N LYS A 54 -9.35 -9.59 -8.24
CA LYS A 54 -9.71 -8.21 -7.91
C LYS A 54 -10.69 -8.05 -6.74
N SER A 55 -11.27 -9.15 -6.26
CA SER A 55 -12.30 -9.15 -5.22
C SER A 55 -12.32 -10.48 -4.50
N ILE A 56 -12.66 -10.46 -3.22
CA ILE A 56 -12.57 -11.61 -2.32
C ILE A 56 -13.47 -12.78 -2.76
N ASP A 57 -14.62 -12.50 -3.39
CA ASP A 57 -15.52 -13.52 -3.94
C ASP A 57 -14.90 -14.31 -5.12
N LYS A 58 -13.79 -13.82 -5.67
CA LYS A 58 -13.02 -14.50 -6.72
C LYS A 58 -11.80 -15.24 -6.18
N LEU A 59 -11.50 -15.10 -4.88
CA LEU A 59 -10.40 -15.81 -4.26
C LEU A 59 -10.74 -17.29 -4.15
N LYS A 60 -9.79 -18.12 -4.58
CA LYS A 60 -9.85 -19.59 -4.56
C LYS A 60 -8.59 -20.13 -3.90
N VAL A 61 -8.66 -21.34 -3.36
CA VAL A 61 -7.51 -22.05 -2.77
C VAL A 61 -6.31 -22.14 -3.72
N ASN A 62 -6.55 -22.27 -5.03
CA ASN A 62 -5.50 -22.33 -6.06
C ASN A 62 -5.12 -20.97 -6.67
N SER A 63 -5.52 -19.86 -6.04
CA SER A 63 -5.16 -18.52 -6.53
C SER A 63 -3.67 -18.28 -6.35
N VAL A 64 -3.03 -17.82 -7.43
CA VAL A 64 -1.58 -17.63 -7.45
C VAL A 64 -1.23 -16.31 -6.77
N GLU A 65 -0.37 -16.36 -5.75
CA GLU A 65 0.19 -15.14 -5.14
C GLU A 65 0.93 -14.29 -6.18
N SER A 66 0.82 -12.97 -6.04
CA SER A 66 1.60 -12.03 -6.83
C SER A 66 3.02 -11.92 -6.26
N ASN A 67 3.88 -11.15 -6.92
CA ASN A 67 5.23 -10.85 -6.43
C ASN A 67 5.27 -9.85 -5.26
N TRP A 68 4.17 -9.69 -4.50
CA TRP A 68 4.02 -8.64 -3.49
C TRP A 68 5.15 -8.66 -2.44
N LYS A 69 5.60 -9.84 -1.98
CA LYS A 69 6.69 -10.00 -0.99
C LYS A 69 7.96 -9.25 -1.40
N ASN A 70 8.32 -9.35 -2.69
CA ASN A 70 9.50 -8.72 -3.28
C ASN A 70 9.17 -7.40 -4.01
N TYR A 71 7.96 -6.89 -3.86
CA TYR A 71 7.53 -5.66 -4.53
C TYR A 71 8.02 -4.43 -3.78
N THR A 72 8.35 -3.37 -4.52
CA THR A 72 8.98 -2.13 -4.03
C THR A 72 8.33 -0.89 -4.64
N GLY A 73 7.04 -0.99 -4.94
CA GLY A 73 6.26 0.10 -5.51
C GLY A 73 6.36 0.23 -7.03
N SER A 74 5.42 0.99 -7.60
CA SER A 74 5.32 1.27 -9.05
C SER A 74 6.05 2.54 -9.46
N SER A 75 6.50 3.36 -8.51
CA SER A 75 7.16 4.63 -8.78
C SER A 75 8.59 4.43 -9.27
N LYS A 76 8.90 5.00 -10.45
CA LYS A 76 10.27 5.01 -10.98
C LYS A 76 11.23 5.76 -10.06
N THR A 77 10.80 6.88 -9.49
CA THR A 77 11.60 7.68 -8.54
C THR A 77 11.95 6.88 -7.30
N VAL A 78 10.96 6.24 -6.67
CA VAL A 78 11.18 5.39 -5.49
C VAL A 78 12.15 4.25 -5.79
N ASN A 79 11.98 3.58 -6.93
CA ASN A 79 12.88 2.49 -7.32
C ASN A 79 14.31 2.99 -7.61
N ALA A 80 14.47 4.16 -8.25
CA ALA A 80 15.77 4.77 -8.49
C ALA A 80 16.50 5.14 -7.19
N MET A 81 15.79 5.66 -6.18
CA MET A 81 16.35 5.94 -4.85
C MET A 81 16.82 4.66 -4.15
N ILE A 82 16.02 3.59 -4.21
CA ILE A 82 16.40 2.28 -3.67
C ILE A 82 17.61 1.70 -4.42
N ASP A 83 17.64 1.79 -5.74
CA ASP A 83 18.74 1.28 -6.57
C ASP A 83 20.04 2.11 -6.38
N ALA A 84 19.92 3.38 -5.99
CA ALA A 84 21.04 4.22 -5.56
C ALA A 84 21.57 3.86 -4.16
N GLY A 85 20.92 2.93 -3.44
CA GLY A 85 21.35 2.45 -2.14
C GLY A 85 20.81 3.24 -0.95
N MET A 86 19.81 4.11 -1.14
CA MET A 86 19.17 4.81 -0.03
C MET A 86 18.46 3.84 0.90
N ASP A 87 18.55 4.09 2.21
CA ASP A 87 17.78 3.33 3.18
C ASP A 87 16.28 3.66 3.06
N TYR A 88 15.43 2.63 3.18
CA TYR A 88 13.99 2.78 3.04
C TYR A 88 13.24 1.84 3.97
N THR A 89 11.93 2.01 4.12
CA THR A 89 11.06 1.00 4.76
C THR A 89 9.84 0.75 3.87
N LYS A 90 9.22 -0.43 4.02
CA LYS A 90 8.00 -0.81 3.32
C LYS A 90 6.96 -1.27 4.33
N LYS A 91 5.90 -0.48 4.52
CA LYS A 91 4.86 -0.77 5.51
C LYS A 91 3.50 -0.91 4.86
N ILE A 92 2.79 -1.98 5.20
CA ILE A 92 1.40 -2.20 4.80
C ILE A 92 0.51 -1.41 5.75
N LEU A 93 -0.29 -0.50 5.19
CA LEU A 93 -1.19 0.37 5.95
C LEU A 93 -2.50 -0.34 6.28
N TYR A 94 -3.09 -1.01 5.29
CA TYR A 94 -4.39 -1.66 5.45
C TYR A 94 -4.64 -2.68 4.34
N CYS A 95 -5.21 -3.83 4.69
CA CYS A 95 -5.63 -4.87 3.75
C CYS A 95 -7.13 -4.76 3.43
N VAL A 96 -7.51 -4.93 2.16
CA VAL A 96 -8.88 -4.75 1.68
C VAL A 96 -9.39 -5.94 0.87
N LYS A 97 -10.72 -6.06 0.79
CA LYS A 97 -11.42 -7.19 0.16
C LYS A 97 -11.54 -7.05 -1.35
N SER A 98 -11.23 -5.87 -1.91
CA SER A 98 -11.17 -5.68 -3.36
C SER A 98 -10.13 -4.66 -3.80
N ASP A 99 -9.62 -4.80 -5.02
CA ASP A 99 -8.68 -3.85 -5.63
C ASP A 99 -9.34 -2.48 -5.87
N ALA A 100 -10.67 -2.43 -6.00
CA ALA A 100 -11.42 -1.18 -6.10
C ALA A 100 -11.39 -0.38 -4.78
N GLU A 101 -11.55 -1.04 -3.64
CA GLU A 101 -11.39 -0.43 -2.31
C GLU A 101 -9.96 0.11 -2.13
N ALA A 102 -8.94 -0.68 -2.50
CA ALA A 102 -7.55 -0.25 -2.42
C ALA A 102 -7.30 1.00 -3.27
N SER A 103 -7.88 1.04 -4.48
CA SER A 103 -7.76 2.19 -5.38
C SER A 103 -8.40 3.44 -4.78
N ILE A 104 -9.54 3.31 -4.10
CA ILE A 104 -10.22 4.45 -3.43
C ILE A 104 -9.37 4.96 -2.26
N ILE A 105 -8.89 4.07 -1.38
CA ILE A 105 -8.07 4.46 -0.22
C ILE A 105 -6.75 5.09 -0.68
N GLU A 106 -6.02 4.45 -1.60
CA GLU A 106 -4.77 5.00 -2.17
C GLU A 106 -5.01 6.40 -2.76
N THR A 107 -6.06 6.55 -3.57
CA THR A 107 -6.43 7.84 -4.17
C THR A 107 -6.73 8.89 -3.12
N ALA A 108 -7.45 8.55 -2.06
CA ALA A 108 -7.80 9.47 -0.99
C ALA A 108 -6.55 9.90 -0.20
N LEU A 109 -5.65 8.97 0.13
CA LEU A 109 -4.39 9.28 0.80
C LEU A 109 -3.50 10.19 -0.05
N ILE A 110 -3.37 9.92 -1.35
CA ILE A 110 -2.60 10.79 -2.24
C ILE A 110 -3.30 12.14 -2.42
N SER A 111 -4.63 12.19 -2.44
CA SER A 111 -5.36 13.47 -2.51
C SER A 111 -5.14 14.33 -1.25
N TYR A 112 -5.04 13.68 -0.08
CA TYR A 112 -4.86 14.36 1.20
C TYR A 112 -3.41 14.78 1.44
N PHE A 113 -2.46 13.88 1.24
CA PHE A 113 -1.03 14.10 1.53
C PHE A 113 -0.18 14.46 0.31
N GLY A 114 -0.71 14.40 -0.90
CA GLY A 114 0.04 14.57 -2.16
C GLY A 114 0.60 15.98 -2.38
N LEU A 115 0.13 16.97 -1.62
CA LEU A 115 0.66 18.33 -1.64
C LEU A 115 1.78 18.56 -0.60
N HIS A 116 2.07 17.57 0.24
CA HIS A 116 3.22 17.66 1.15
C HIS A 116 4.52 17.66 0.33
N PRO A 117 5.51 18.52 0.65
CA PRO A 117 6.75 18.64 -0.13
C PRO A 117 7.52 17.31 -0.23
N ASP A 118 7.46 16.49 0.83
CA ASP A 118 8.16 15.20 0.91
C ASP A 118 7.38 14.04 0.24
N ASN A 119 6.22 14.31 -0.36
CA ASN A 119 5.44 13.29 -1.06
C ASN A 119 6.00 13.00 -2.47
N LEU A 120 6.31 11.73 -2.73
CA LEU A 120 6.87 11.26 -4.00
C LEU A 120 5.83 10.88 -5.05
N ASN A 121 4.53 10.80 -4.71
CA ASN A 121 3.47 10.58 -5.68
C ASN A 121 3.36 11.79 -6.64
N LYS A 122 3.34 11.54 -7.95
CA LYS A 122 3.33 12.60 -8.97
C LYS A 122 2.00 12.76 -9.72
N ALA A 123 1.05 11.85 -9.50
CA ALA A 123 -0.24 11.89 -10.17
C ALA A 123 -1.29 11.15 -9.33
N ILE A 124 -2.54 11.58 -9.50
CA ILE A 124 -3.72 10.89 -9.00
C ILE A 124 -4.52 10.45 -10.22
N LEU A 125 -4.55 9.15 -10.48
CA LEU A 125 -5.26 8.55 -11.61
C LEU A 125 -6.18 7.45 -11.09
N CYS A 126 -7.47 7.76 -10.96
CA CYS A 126 -8.43 6.79 -10.47
C CYS A 126 -9.80 6.94 -11.14
N LYS A 127 -10.36 5.81 -11.56
CA LYS A 127 -11.77 5.68 -11.93
C LYS A 127 -12.33 4.46 -11.23
N ALA A 128 -12.91 4.67 -10.05
CA ALA A 128 -13.51 3.62 -9.23
C ALA A 128 -14.98 3.94 -8.94
N ARG A 129 -15.80 2.89 -8.76
CA ARG A 129 -17.16 3.02 -8.24
C ARG A 129 -17.11 2.91 -6.72
N LEU A 130 -17.88 3.75 -6.03
CA LEU A 130 -18.03 3.62 -4.58
C LEU A 130 -18.66 2.26 -4.23
N PRO A 131 -18.08 1.50 -3.30
CA PRO A 131 -18.62 0.19 -2.90
C PRO A 131 -19.81 0.36 -1.94
N LYS A 132 -20.39 -0.76 -1.50
CA LYS A 132 -21.56 -0.75 -0.62
C LYS A 132 -21.20 -0.46 0.85
N ASN A 133 -20.04 -0.90 1.30
CA ASN A 133 -19.48 -0.73 2.65
C ASN A 133 -18.82 0.65 2.87
N ARG A 134 -19.50 1.73 2.46
CA ARG A 134 -18.90 3.08 2.47
C ARG A 134 -18.51 3.56 3.87
N ARG A 135 -19.31 3.21 4.89
CA ARG A 135 -19.04 3.62 6.27
C ARG A 135 -17.76 2.99 6.82
N ASP A 136 -17.53 1.72 6.51
CA ASP A 136 -16.31 1.01 6.94
C ASP A 136 -15.07 1.65 6.30
N LEU A 137 -15.09 1.86 4.98
CA LEU A 137 -13.96 2.50 4.28
C LEU A 137 -13.75 3.95 4.71
N PHE A 138 -14.83 4.66 5.05
CA PHE A 138 -14.73 6.02 5.59
C PHE A 138 -14.00 6.01 6.93
N ASN A 139 -14.36 5.10 7.84
CA ASN A 139 -13.69 4.97 9.14
C ASN A 139 -12.22 4.56 8.96
N VAL A 140 -11.93 3.57 8.11
CA VAL A 140 -10.55 3.18 7.77
C VAL A 140 -9.75 4.38 7.27
N LEU A 141 -10.31 5.20 6.38
CA LEU A 141 -9.62 6.39 5.89
C LEU A 141 -9.38 7.43 7.00
N GLN A 142 -10.35 7.64 7.90
CA GLN A 142 -10.18 8.53 9.05
C GLN A 142 -9.04 8.05 9.96
N ASP A 143 -9.03 6.76 10.29
CA ASP A 143 -8.01 6.15 11.14
C ASP A 143 -6.63 6.26 10.48
N LEU A 144 -6.53 5.93 9.19
CA LEU A 144 -5.29 6.10 8.43
C LEU A 144 -4.82 7.55 8.42
N VAL A 145 -5.70 8.53 8.13
CA VAL A 145 -5.31 9.94 8.13
C VAL A 145 -4.85 10.40 9.51
N ALA A 146 -5.52 9.97 10.58
CA ALA A 146 -5.12 10.30 11.95
C ALA A 146 -3.74 9.69 12.30
N MET A 147 -3.52 8.41 11.99
CA MET A 147 -2.24 7.74 12.23
C MET A 147 -1.09 8.31 11.39
N LEU A 148 -1.37 8.72 10.14
CA LEU A 148 -0.38 9.27 9.21
C LEU A 148 -0.11 10.76 9.45
N GLY A 149 -1.09 11.50 10.00
CA GLY A 149 -1.02 12.96 10.22
C GLY A 149 -0.35 13.38 11.52
N ASN A 150 -0.14 12.45 12.48
CA ASN A 150 0.61 12.70 13.71
C ASN A 150 2.14 12.63 13.50
N ARG A 151 2.60 12.97 12.31
CA ARG A 151 4.00 12.80 11.88
C ARG A 151 4.62 14.14 11.53
#